data_AF-A0A1H3D5G3-F1
#
_entry.id   AF-A0A1H3D5G3-F1
#
_cell.length_a   1.000
_cell.length_b   1.000
_cell.length_c   1.000
_cell.angle_alpha   90.00
_cell.angle_beta   90.00
_cell.angle_gamma   90.00
#
_symmetry.space_group_name_H-M   'P 1'
#
loop_
_entity.id
_entity.type
_entity.pdbx_description
1 polymer ?
#
loop_
_entity_poly.entity_id
_entity_poly.type
_entity_poly.pdbx_seq_one_letter_code
_entity_poly.pdbx_strand_id
1 'polypeptide(L)' 'MYCAELVATTYTAMGLLDGRRPRNAYDPGSFWSGDDLQLLQGATLGPEIPVAVPAAQPPRRTR' A
#
# COMPACT_ATOMS: atom_id res chain seq x y z
N MET A 1 11.61 7.71 5.52
CA MET A 1 10.17 7.40 5.66
C MET A 1 9.88 6.18 4.81
N TYR A 2 9.45 5.08 5.42
CA TYR A 2 9.26 3.80 4.73
C TYR A 2 7.84 3.74 4.15
N CYS A 3 7.64 3.08 3.00
CA CYS A 3 6.33 3.04 2.31
C CYS A 3 5.20 2.56 3.23
N ALA A 4 5.45 1.51 4.02
CA ALA A 4 4.48 0.96 4.96
C ALA A 4 4.11 1.94 6.09
N GLU A 5 5.08 2.72 6.58
CA GLU A 5 4.85 3.71 7.64
C GLU A 5 3.93 4.84 7.15
N LEU A 6 4.08 5.27 5.89
CA LEU A 6 3.19 6.26 5.27
C LEU A 6 1.75 5.75 5.18
N VAL A 7 1.57 4.51 4.71
CA VAL A 7 0.24 3.91 4.60
C VAL A 7 -0.40 3.75 5.97
N ALA A 8 0.34 3.22 6.96
CA ALA A 8 -0.12 3.09 8.34
C ALA A 8 -0.54 4.44 8.96
N THR A 9 0.25 5.50 8.72
CA THR A 9 -0.07 6.86 9.18
C THR A 9 -1.38 7.34 8.58
N THR A 10 -1.54 7.16 7.26
CA THR A 10 -2.72 7.60 6.53
C THR A 10 -3.97 6.84 6.98
N TYR A 11 -3.87 5.52 7.14
CA TYR A 11 -4.99 4.68 7.57
C TYR A 11 -5.41 4.96 9.01
N THR A 12 -4.44 5.24 9.90
CA THR A 12 -4.74 5.70 11.26
C THR A 12 -5.47 7.04 11.24
N ALA A 13 -5.00 8.00 10.42
CA ALA A 13 -5.65 9.31 10.28
C ALA A 13 -7.08 9.22 9.70
N MET A 14 -7.34 8.22 8.84
CA MET A 14 -8.68 7.92 8.32
C MET A 14 -9.56 7.13 9.29
N GLY A 15 -9.02 6.68 10.44
CA GLY A 15 -9.74 5.85 11.40
C GLY A 15 -9.93 4.40 10.97
N LEU A 16 -9.18 3.93 9.97
CA LEU A 16 -9.18 2.54 9.51
C LEU A 16 -8.26 1.63 10.34
N LEU A 17 -7.33 2.21 11.12
CA LEU A 17 -6.49 1.51 12.08
C LEU A 17 -6.66 2.14 13.46
N ASP A 18 -6.56 1.33 14.51
CA ASP A 18 -6.80 1.73 15.91
C ASP A 18 -5.71 2.63 16.51
N GLY A 19 -4.60 2.84 15.80
CA GLY A 19 -3.45 3.64 16.21
C GLY A 19 -2.66 3.08 17.40
N ARG A 20 -3.01 1.89 17.91
CA ARG A 20 -2.34 1.26 19.06
C ARG A 20 -1.03 0.60 18.65
N ARG A 21 -0.97 0.06 17.43
CA ARG A 21 0.26 -0.50 16.88
C ARG A 21 1.18 0.62 16.40
N PRO A 22 2.49 0.56 16.71
CA PRO A 22 3.42 1.55 16.20
C PRO A 22 3.55 1.40 14.68
N ARG A 23 3.71 2.53 13.98
CA ARG A 23 3.70 2.58 12.50
C ARG A 23 4.82 1.77 11.84
N ASN A 24 5.91 1.50 12.56
CA ASN A 24 7.01 0.67 12.11
C ASN A 24 6.76 -0.84 12.32
N ALA A 25 5.62 -1.24 12.89
CA ALA A 25 5.20 -2.64 12.96
C ALA A 25 4.60 -3.15 11.64
N TYR A 26 4.38 -2.25 10.68
CA TYR A 26 3.88 -2.59 9.36
C TYR A 26 5.04 -2.64 8.38
N ASP A 27 5.14 -3.74 7.65
CA ASP A 27 5.98 -3.86 6.47
C ASP A 27 5.12 -3.67 5.21
N PRO A 28 5.71 -3.52 4.01
CA PRO A 28 4.92 -3.41 2.80
C PRO A 28 3.91 -4.56 2.67
N GLY A 29 4.32 -5.80 3.00
CA GLY A 29 3.52 -7.05 3.08
C GLY A 29 2.14 -6.85 3.65
N SER A 30 2.08 -6.22 4.82
CA SER A 30 0.85 -5.93 5.57
C SER A 30 -0.29 -5.32 4.74
N PHE A 31 -0.01 -4.64 3.61
CA PHE A 31 -1.01 -3.97 2.78
C PHE A 31 -1.28 -4.61 1.39
N TRP A 32 -0.53 -5.62 0.98
CA TRP A 32 -0.60 -6.21 -0.37
C TRP A 32 -0.53 -7.72 -0.39
N SER A 33 0.15 -8.36 0.57
CA SER A 33 0.40 -9.81 0.53
C SER A 33 -0.78 -10.66 1.00
N GLY A 34 -1.94 -10.06 1.29
CA GLY A 34 -3.08 -10.79 1.82
C GLY A 34 -2.89 -11.25 3.27
N ASP A 35 -2.00 -10.60 4.03
CA ASP A 35 -2.14 -10.63 5.49
C ASP A 35 -3.53 -10.08 5.82
N ASP A 36 -4.26 -10.75 6.71
CA ASP A 36 -5.56 -10.32 7.22
C ASP A 36 -5.38 -9.06 8.08
N LEU A 37 -5.03 -7.95 7.44
CA LEU A 37 -4.99 -6.63 8.05
C LEU A 37 -6.43 -6.27 8.40
N GLN A 38 -6.75 -6.43 9.68
CA GLN A 38 -8.05 -6.05 10.22
C GLN A 38 -8.18 -4.54 10.19
N LEU A 39 -8.94 -4.04 9.22
CA LEU A 39 -9.34 -2.64 9.16
C LEU A 39 -10.61 -2.44 9.99
N LEU A 40 -10.70 -1.27 10.61
CA LEU A 40 -11.87 -0.86 11.35
C LEU A 40 -13.03 -0.52 10.40
N GLN A 41 -14.20 -0.27 10.98
CA GLN A 41 -15.40 0.19 10.27
C GLN A 41 -15.96 -0.80 9.24
N GLY A 42 -15.54 -2.08 9.31
CA GLY A 42 -15.92 -3.10 8.33
C GLY A 42 -15.29 -2.90 6.96
N ALA A 43 -14.24 -2.06 6.86
CA ALA A 43 -13.48 -1.88 5.64
C ALA A 43 -12.65 -3.13 5.32
N THR A 44 -12.39 -3.37 4.05
CA THR A 44 -11.52 -4.43 3.57
C THR A 44 -10.65 -3.92 2.43
N LEU A 45 -9.47 -4.50 2.27
CA LEU A 45 -8.68 -4.31 1.06
C LEU A 45 -9.27 -5.18 -0.04
N GLY A 46 -9.51 -4.57 -1.20
CA GLY A 46 -9.94 -5.29 -2.40
C GLY A 46 -8.80 -6.11 -3.01
N PRO A 47 -9.10 -6.94 -4.01
CA PRO A 47 -8.09 -7.69 -4.74
C PRO A 47 -7.10 -6.76 -5.46
N GLU A 48 -5.91 -7.28 -5.76
CA GLU A 48 -4.94 -6.57 -6.60
C GLU A 48 -5.52 -6.23 -7.98
N ILE A 49 -5.23 -5.02 -8.45
CA ILE A 49 -5.69 -4.54 -9.76
C ILE A 49 -4.52 -4.59 -10.75
N PRO A 50 -4.59 -5.40 -11.81
CA PRO A 50 -3.51 -5.50 -12.79
C PRO A 50 -3.40 -4.21 -13.61
N VAL A 51 -2.17 -3.76 -13.85
CA VAL A 51 -1.88 -2.58 -14.68
C VAL A 51 -1.21 -3.02 -15.97
N ALA A 52 -1.78 -2.62 -17.12
CA ALA A 52 -1.17 -2.80 -18.41
C ALA A 52 -0.03 -1.79 -18.60
N VAL A 53 1.22 -2.27 -18.62
CA VAL A 53 2.38 -1.43 -18.89
C VAL A 53 2.65 -1.44 -20.40
N PRO A 54 2.61 -0.28 -21.09
CA PRO A 54 2.98 -0.22 -22.50
C PRO A 54 4.40 -0.73 -22.72
N ALA A 55 4.64 -1.36 -23.88
CA ALA A 55 5.99 -1.77 -24.26
C ALA A 55 6.94 -0.57 -24.19
N ALA A 56 8.09 -0.75 -23.55
CA ALA A 56 9.09 0.29 -23.41
C ALA A 56 9.45 0.85 -24.78
N GLN A 57 9.34 2.17 -24.93
CA GLN A 57 9.71 2.83 -26.18
C GLN A 57 11.22 2.71 -26.37
N PRO A 58 11.71 2.30 -27.56
CA PRO A 58 13.15 2.20 -27.78
C PRO A 58 13.83 3.55 -27.53
N PRO A 59 15.07 3.56 -27.01
CA PRO A 59 15.78 4.79 -26.70
C PRO A 59 15.83 5.69 -27.93
N ARG A 60 15.44 6.95 -27.75
CA ARG A 60 15.39 7.95 -28.82
C ARG A 60 16.84 8.23 -29.24
N ARG A 61 17.25 7.74 -30.42
CA ARG A 61 18.58 8.07 -30.98
C ARG A 61 18.65 9.58 -31.21
N THR A 62 19.47 10.27 -30.41
CA THR A 62 19.95 11.62 -30.72
C THR A 62 20.81 11.55 -31.97
N ARG A 63 20.48 12.39 -32.96
CA ARG A 63 21.16 12.50 -34.24
C ARG A 63 22.40 13.37 -34.10
#